data_AF-A0A7W4IDB3-F1
#
_entry.id   AF-A0A7W4IDB3-F1
#
_cell.length_a   1.000
_cell.length_b   1.000
_cell.length_c   1.000
_cell.angle_alpha   90.00
_cell.angle_beta   90.00
_cell.angle_gamma   90.00
#
_symmetry.space_group_name_H-M   'P 1'
#
loop_
_entity.id
_entity.type
_entity.pdbx_description
1 polymer ?
#
loop_
_entity_poly.entity_id
_entity_poly.type
_entity_poly.pdbx_seq_one_letter_code
_entity_poly.pdbx_strand_id
1 'polypeptide(L)'
;MSAGPTLRRALGPMDLLLLGVGCVVGAGVYILPGVAAAEYAGPAVTLSFLAAGGACGLTGICYAELSTAMPIAGASYSYVTRAFGPGAALWVGWMLTLEFLLAGAAVATGFASYLQSLLVALGHGLPSALVQAWDRPPVRRGRMPIWPPSPR
;
A
#
# COMPACT_ATOMS: atom_id res chain seq x y z
N MET A 1 -9.57 -33.07 -13.56
CA MET A 1 -9.21 -32.09 -12.51
C MET A 1 -8.10 -32.72 -11.67
N SER A 2 -6.84 -32.38 -11.95
CA SER A 2 -5.71 -32.90 -11.19
C SER A 2 -5.77 -32.37 -9.77
N ALA A 3 -5.84 -33.28 -8.79
CA ALA A 3 -5.75 -32.94 -7.39
C ALA A 3 -4.38 -32.27 -7.15
N GLY A 4 -4.40 -30.98 -6.82
CA GLY A 4 -3.20 -30.29 -6.35
C GLY A 4 -2.67 -30.94 -5.06
N PRO A 5 -1.39 -30.73 -4.72
CA PRO A 5 -0.79 -31.32 -3.52
C PRO A 5 -1.63 -31.03 -2.27
N THR A 6 -1.94 -32.07 -1.49
CA THR A 6 -2.74 -31.99 -0.27
C THR A 6 -1.95 -31.31 0.84
N LEU A 7 -2.10 -29.99 0.96
CA LEU A 7 -1.54 -29.21 2.05
C LEU A 7 -2.18 -29.63 3.39
N ARG A 8 -1.34 -29.93 4.39
CA ARG A 8 -1.79 -30.16 5.76
C ARG A 8 -2.33 -28.85 6.33
N ARG A 9 -3.56 -28.84 6.83
CA ARG A 9 -4.12 -27.70 7.58
C ARG A 9 -3.32 -27.52 8.87
N ALA A 10 -2.38 -26.58 8.84
CA ALA A 10 -1.51 -26.27 9.98
C ALA A 10 -1.78 -24.89 10.60
N LEU A 11 -2.45 -23.98 9.88
CA LEU A 11 -2.76 -22.64 10.39
C LEU A 11 -4.00 -22.67 11.29
N GLY A 12 -3.83 -22.26 12.54
CA GLY A 12 -4.91 -21.97 13.47
C GLY A 12 -5.44 -20.53 13.35
N PRO A 13 -6.48 -20.18 14.13
CA PRO A 13 -7.05 -18.84 14.13
C PRO A 13 -6.05 -17.74 14.51
N MET A 14 -5.16 -18.03 15.46
CA MET A 14 -4.12 -17.08 15.89
C MET A 14 -3.05 -16.89 14.82
N ASP A 15 -2.65 -17.94 14.11
CA ASP A 15 -1.67 -17.85 13.03
C ASP A 15 -2.22 -16.98 11.88
N LEU A 16 -3.51 -17.13 11.56
CA LEU A 16 -4.19 -16.31 10.55
C LEU A 16 -4.32 -14.84 10.98
N LEU A 17 -4.57 -14.58 12.27
CA LEU A 17 -4.62 -13.23 12.80
C LEU A 17 -3.24 -12.56 12.72
N LEU A 18 -2.20 -13.26 13.17
CA LEU A 18 -0.82 -12.77 13.12
C LEU A 18 -0.35 -12.55 11.68
N LEU A 19 -0.71 -13.44 10.76
CA LEU A 19 -0.48 -13.27 9.33
C LEU A 19 -1.15 -12.00 8.80
N GLY A 20 -2.42 -11.78 9.15
CA GLY A 20 -3.17 -10.58 8.76
C GLY A 20 -2.51 -9.30 9.27
N VAL A 21 -2.17 -9.24 10.57
CA VAL A 21 -1.49 -8.09 11.16
C VAL A 21 -0.13 -7.85 10.50
N GLY A 22 0.65 -8.90 10.25
CA GLY A 22 1.94 -8.81 9.57
C GLY A 22 1.84 -8.32 8.12
N CYS A 23 0.77 -8.66 7.40
CA CYS A 23 0.53 -8.15 6.05
C CYS A 23 0.12 -6.67 6.03
N VAL A 24 -0.54 -6.16 7.09
CA VAL A 24 -1.02 -4.77 7.16
C VAL A 24 0.03 -3.82 7.73
N VAL A 25 0.77 -4.24 8.76
CA VAL A 25 1.77 -3.41 9.43
C VAL A 25 3.10 -3.50 8.69
N GLY A 26 3.38 -2.53 7.82
CA GLY A 26 4.62 -2.45 7.04
C GLY A 26 5.25 -1.04 7.03
N ALA A 27 6.23 -0.80 6.16
CA ALA A 27 6.92 0.49 6.05
C ALA A 27 5.97 1.68 5.80
N GLY A 28 4.83 1.43 5.14
CA GLY A 28 3.86 2.46 4.79
C GLY A 28 3.24 3.18 6.00
N VAL A 29 2.94 2.47 7.09
CA VAL A 29 2.33 3.09 8.29
C VAL A 29 3.26 4.06 9.01
N TYR A 30 4.56 3.96 8.78
CA TYR A 30 5.53 4.84 9.44
C TYR A 30 5.89 6.08 8.61
N ILE A 31 5.68 6.02 7.28
CA ILE A 31 6.08 7.08 6.35
C ILE A 31 4.87 7.91 5.90
N LEU A 32 3.82 7.26 5.41
CA LEU A 32 2.69 7.96 4.80
C LEU A 32 1.93 8.89 5.76
N PRO A 33 1.70 8.56 7.05
CA PRO A 33 1.04 9.50 7.96
C PRO A 33 1.84 10.79 8.16
N GLY A 34 3.18 10.70 8.16
CA GLY A 34 4.06 11.87 8.28
C GLY A 34 3.92 12.81 7.09
N VAL A 35 3.90 12.27 5.87
CA VAL A 35 3.66 13.04 4.65
C VAL A 35 2.24 13.62 4.64
N ALA A 36 1.23 12.83 5.02
CA ALA A 36 -0.15 13.28 5.10
C ALA A 36 -0.35 14.42 6.11
N ALA A 37 0.34 14.35 7.26
CA ALA A 37 0.33 15.41 8.27
C ALA A 37 1.05 16.66 7.77
N ALA A 38 2.20 16.52 7.11
CA ALA A 38 3.00 17.64 6.63
C ALA A 38 2.36 18.41 5.47
N GLU A 39 1.72 17.70 4.53
CA GLU A 39 1.24 18.31 3.27
C GLU A 39 -0.28 18.56 3.21
N TYR A 40 -1.10 17.81 3.96
CA TYR A 40 -2.56 17.82 3.76
C TYR A 40 -3.35 18.22 5.00
N ALA A 41 -3.19 17.52 6.13
CA ALA A 41 -4.13 17.62 7.25
C ALA A 41 -3.57 18.30 8.51
N GLY A 42 -2.25 18.43 8.64
CA GLY A 42 -1.64 18.95 9.87
C GLY A 42 -2.04 18.12 11.10
N PRO A 43 -2.35 18.75 12.25
CA PRO A 43 -2.72 18.04 13.48
C PRO A 43 -4.05 17.26 13.39
N ALA A 44 -4.87 17.51 12.35
CA ALA A 44 -6.14 16.82 12.14
C ALA A 44 -5.99 15.43 11.46
N VAL A 45 -4.77 14.99 11.14
CA VAL A 45 -4.51 13.70 10.46
C VAL A 45 -5.07 12.50 11.25
N THR A 46 -5.11 12.58 12.58
CA THR A 46 -5.67 11.54 13.46
C THR A 46 -7.16 11.30 13.19
N LEU A 47 -7.92 12.36 12.89
CA LEU A 47 -9.34 12.26 12.56
C LEU A 47 -9.55 11.54 11.21
N SER A 48 -8.67 11.81 10.23
CA SER A 48 -8.67 11.12 8.93
C SER A 48 -8.36 9.62 9.08
N PHE A 49 -7.40 9.25 9.95
CA PHE A 49 -7.11 7.85 10.23
C PHE A 49 -8.26 7.13 10.95
N LEU A 50 -8.96 7.82 11.86
CA LEU A 50 -10.17 7.28 12.52
C LEU A 50 -11.28 7.00 11.50
N ALA A 51 -11.56 7.94 10.60
CA ALA A 51 -12.55 7.76 9.54
C ALA A 51 -12.17 6.62 8.58
N ALA A 52 -10.90 6.58 8.15
CA ALA A 52 -10.37 5.51 7.29
C ALA A 52 -10.45 4.14 8.00
N GLY A 53 -10.10 4.08 9.28
CA GLY A 53 -10.20 2.87 10.10
C GLY A 53 -11.64 2.34 10.19
N GLY A 54 -12.62 3.25 10.36
CA GLY A 54 -14.04 2.89 10.32
C GLY A 54 -14.46 2.27 8.98
N ALA A 55 -14.07 2.89 7.87
CA ALA A 55 -14.36 2.37 6.52
C ALA A 55 -13.70 1.00 6.26
N CYS A 56 -12.44 0.84 6.67
CA CYS A 56 -11.73 -0.44 6.60
C CYS A 56 -12.40 -1.51 7.47
N GLY A 57 -12.89 -1.17 8.66
CA GLY A 57 -13.60 -2.09 9.55
C GLY A 57 -14.89 -2.63 8.93
N LEU A 58 -15.71 -1.74 8.35
CA LEU A 58 -16.93 -2.13 7.62
C LEU A 58 -16.60 -3.05 6.43
N THR A 59 -15.55 -2.71 5.68
CA THR A 59 -15.08 -3.53 4.56
C THR A 59 -14.61 -4.91 5.04
N GLY A 60 -13.89 -4.97 6.17
CA GLY A 60 -13.43 -6.21 6.79
C GLY A 60 -14.58 -7.14 7.20
N ILE A 61 -15.68 -6.61 7.74
CA ILE A 61 -16.87 -7.39 8.08
C ILE A 61 -17.50 -8.02 6.83
N CYS A 62 -17.66 -7.24 5.76
CA CYS A 62 -18.16 -7.76 4.47
C CYS A 62 -17.29 -8.89 3.92
N TYR A 63 -15.96 -8.73 3.96
CA TYR A 63 -15.03 -9.78 3.55
C TYR A 63 -15.06 -11.01 4.47
N ALA A 64 -15.34 -10.84 5.76
CA ALA A 64 -15.49 -11.94 6.70
C ALA A 64 -16.72 -12.80 6.37
N GLU A 65 -17.87 -12.18 6.10
CA GLU A 65 -19.08 -12.89 5.67
C GLU A 65 -18.82 -13.66 4.36
N LEU A 66 -18.18 -13.01 3.39
CA LEU A 66 -17.87 -13.62 2.11
C LEU A 66 -16.91 -14.81 2.22
N SER A 67 -15.92 -14.71 3.12
CA SER A 67 -14.95 -15.79 3.40
C SER A 67 -15.61 -17.01 4.06
N THR A 68 -16.62 -16.80 4.90
CA THR A 68 -17.40 -17.90 5.48
C THR A 68 -18.36 -18.54 4.48
N ALA A 69 -18.95 -17.75 3.57
CA ALA A 69 -19.85 -18.24 2.53
C ALA A 69 -19.11 -19.03 1.44
N MET A 70 -17.86 -18.66 1.14
CA MET A 70 -17.07 -19.25 0.06
C MET A 70 -15.64 -19.59 0.52
N PRO A 71 -15.43 -20.77 1.13
CA PRO A 71 -14.13 -21.19 1.65
C PRO A 71 -13.21 -21.74 0.54
N ILE A 72 -13.01 -20.94 -0.51
CA ILE A 72 -12.14 -21.23 -1.65
C ILE A 72 -10.89 -20.36 -1.57
N ALA A 73 -9.74 -20.96 -1.85
CA ALA A 73 -8.47 -20.25 -1.98
C ALA A 73 -8.47 -19.44 -3.29
N GLY A 74 -9.01 -18.24 -3.22
CA GLY A 74 -9.04 -17.30 -4.32
C GLY A 74 -9.58 -16.00 -3.80
N ALA A 75 -8.76 -14.96 -3.84
CA ALA A 75 -9.09 -13.62 -3.34
C ALA A 75 -10.31 -13.02 -4.07
N SER A 76 -10.49 -11.70 -4.01
CA SER A 76 -11.60 -10.96 -4.64
C SER A 76 -11.98 -11.42 -6.06
N TYR A 77 -11.02 -11.87 -6.86
CA TYR A 77 -11.25 -12.47 -8.18
C TYR A 77 -12.27 -13.63 -8.17
N SER A 78 -12.14 -14.58 -7.24
CA SER A 78 -13.01 -15.76 -7.18
C SER A 78 -14.43 -15.44 -6.69
N TYR A 79 -14.60 -14.33 -5.99
CA TYR A 79 -15.92 -13.85 -5.60
C TYR A 79 -16.62 -13.17 -6.79
N VAL A 80 -15.88 -12.38 -7.56
CA VAL A 80 -16.40 -11.68 -8.74
C VAL A 80 -16.70 -12.64 -9.90
N THR A 81 -15.91 -13.70 -10.10
CA THR A 81 -16.22 -14.74 -11.11
C THR A 81 -17.58 -15.37 -10.87
N ARG A 82 -17.97 -15.60 -9.61
CA ARG A 82 -19.27 -16.17 -9.25
C ARG A 82 -20.42 -15.18 -9.35
N ALA A 83 -20.21 -13.91 -9.00
CA ALA A 83 -21.27 -12.92 -8.97
C ALA A 83 -21.55 -12.27 -10.35
N PHE A 84 -20.50 -11.95 -11.12
CA PHE A 84 -20.59 -11.12 -12.33
C PHE A 84 -20.10 -11.82 -13.61
N GLY A 85 -19.62 -13.06 -13.50
CA GLY A 85 -19.13 -13.84 -14.64
C GLY A 85 -17.67 -13.53 -15.04
N PRO A 86 -17.19 -14.20 -16.10
CA PRO A 86 -15.76 -14.25 -16.44
C PRO A 86 -15.19 -12.93 -16.98
N GLY A 87 -15.99 -12.10 -17.66
CA GLY A 87 -15.53 -10.82 -18.21
C GLY A 87 -15.19 -9.80 -17.13
N ALA A 88 -16.07 -9.62 -16.14
CA ALA A 88 -15.82 -8.73 -15.00
C ALA A 88 -14.68 -9.24 -14.11
N ALA A 89 -14.60 -10.55 -13.94
CA ALA A 89 -13.52 -11.16 -13.18
C ALA A 89 -12.13 -10.89 -13.79
N LEU A 90 -12.00 -10.94 -15.12
CA LEU A 90 -10.73 -10.65 -15.78
C LEU A 90 -10.25 -9.22 -15.48
N TRP A 91 -11.15 -8.23 -15.52
CA TRP A 91 -10.83 -6.85 -15.15
C TRP A 91 -10.38 -6.73 -13.70
N VAL A 92 -11.09 -7.38 -12.78
CA VAL A 92 -10.70 -7.39 -11.35
C VAL A 92 -9.36 -8.09 -11.16
N GLY A 93 -9.05 -9.16 -11.90
CA GLY A 93 -7.75 -9.82 -11.87
C GLY A 93 -6.61 -8.90 -12.31
N TRP A 94 -6.83 -8.09 -13.36
CA TRP A 94 -5.88 -7.07 -13.81
C TRP A 94 -5.69 -5.95 -12.80
N MET A 95 -6.77 -5.41 -12.25
CA MET A 95 -6.67 -4.40 -11.19
C MET A 95 -5.94 -4.94 -9.96
N LEU A 96 -6.23 -6.19 -9.56
CA LEU A 96 -5.60 -6.83 -8.40
C LEU A 96 -4.11 -7.07 -8.64
N THR A 97 -3.71 -7.47 -9.85
CA THR A 97 -2.30 -7.61 -10.22
C THR A 97 -1.57 -6.26 -10.12
N LEU A 98 -2.14 -5.20 -10.70
CA LEU A 98 -1.57 -3.86 -10.64
C LEU A 98 -1.47 -3.34 -9.21
N GLU A 99 -2.47 -3.60 -8.38
CA GLU A 99 -2.49 -3.23 -6.96
C GLU A 99 -1.34 -3.91 -6.20
N PHE A 100 -1.16 -5.23 -6.36
CA PHE A 100 -0.06 -5.93 -5.70
C PHE A 100 1.32 -5.49 -6.22
N LEU A 101 1.45 -5.15 -7.50
CA LEU A 101 2.68 -4.58 -8.06
C LEU A 101 2.99 -3.21 -7.44
N LEU A 102 1.99 -2.33 -7.35
CA LEU A 102 2.14 -1.00 -6.76
C LEU A 102 2.44 -1.08 -5.27
N ALA A 103 1.72 -1.94 -4.54
CA ALA A 103 1.96 -2.19 -3.12
C ALA A 103 3.38 -2.72 -2.87
N GLY A 104 3.83 -3.69 -3.66
CA GLY A 104 5.19 -4.22 -3.58
C GLY A 104 6.26 -3.15 -3.83
N ALA A 105 6.08 -2.32 -4.86
CA ALA A 105 6.97 -1.20 -5.14
C ALA A 105 6.98 -0.17 -4.00
N ALA A 106 5.82 0.19 -3.44
CA ALA A 106 5.71 1.13 -2.34
C ALA A 106 6.38 0.62 -1.04
N VAL A 107 6.26 -0.68 -0.75
CA VAL A 107 6.95 -1.28 0.41
C VAL A 107 8.46 -1.28 0.20
N ALA A 108 8.94 -1.61 -1.00
CA ALA A 108 10.35 -1.62 -1.33
C ALA A 108 10.98 -0.22 -1.22
N THR A 109 10.30 0.83 -1.71
CA THR A 109 10.78 2.22 -1.60
C THR A 109 10.79 2.70 -0.16
N GLY A 110 9.75 2.39 0.63
CA GLY A 110 9.71 2.72 2.05
C GLY A 110 10.81 2.02 2.87
N PHE A 111 11.11 0.76 2.56
CA PHE A 111 12.23 0.06 3.17
C PHE A 111 13.58 0.68 2.78
N ALA A 112 13.77 1.01 1.49
CA ALA A 112 14.99 1.64 0.99
C ALA A 112 15.26 2.99 1.67
N SER A 113 14.23 3.83 1.87
CA SER A 113 14.40 5.11 2.58
C SER A 113 14.82 4.93 4.04
N TYR A 114 14.22 3.97 4.76
CA TYR A 114 14.62 3.67 6.13
C TYR A 114 16.04 3.13 6.22
N LEU A 115 16.39 2.19 5.34
CA LEU A 115 17.73 1.61 5.28
C LEU A 115 18.79 2.69 4.98
N GLN A 116 18.49 3.63 4.08
CA GLN A 116 19.37 4.75 3.80
C GLN A 116 19.57 5.64 5.04
N SER A 117 18.51 6.01 5.75
CA SER A 117 18.63 6.80 6.98
C SER A 117 19.48 6.09 8.04
N LEU A 118 19.35 4.77 8.16
CA LEU A 118 20.18 3.95 9.04
C LEU A 118 21.66 3.95 8.62
N LEU A 119 21.94 3.80 7.31
CA LEU A 119 23.30 3.80 6.79
C LEU A 119 24.01 5.15 6.97
N VAL A 120 23.28 6.25 6.77
CA VAL A 120 23.76 7.61 7.07
C VAL A 120 24.06 7.75 8.56
N ALA A 121 23.20 7.24 9.44
CA ALA A 121 23.44 7.24 10.89
C ALA A 121 24.67 6.40 11.29
N LEU A 122 25.00 5.37 10.53
CA LEU A 122 26.19 4.52 10.69
C LEU A 122 27.46 5.10 10.04
N GLY A 123 27.38 6.28 9.42
CA GLY A 123 28.52 6.97 8.79
C GLY A 123 28.88 6.49 7.38
N HIS A 124 28.16 5.52 6.83
CA HIS A 124 28.34 5.03 5.47
C HIS A 124 27.21 5.56 4.56
N GLY A 125 27.41 6.73 3.94
CA GLY A 125 26.47 7.26 2.96
C GLY A 125 26.45 6.43 1.68
N LEU A 126 25.27 6.00 1.24
CA LEU A 126 25.10 5.40 -0.09
C LEU A 126 25.39 6.46 -1.19
N PRO A 127 26.01 6.07 -2.33
CA PRO A 127 26.24 6.99 -3.43
C PRO A 127 24.93 7.66 -3.88
N SER A 128 24.98 8.97 -4.12
CA SER A 128 23.81 9.79 -4.49
C SER A 128 23.08 9.29 -5.74
N ALA A 129 23.74 8.55 -6.62
CA ALA A 129 23.14 7.92 -7.81
C ALA A 129 22.05 6.89 -7.48
N LEU A 130 22.14 6.19 -6.34
CA LEU A 130 21.13 5.21 -5.89
C LEU A 130 19.99 5.88 -5.12
N VAL A 131 20.26 7.01 -4.48
CA VAL A 131 19.32 7.75 -3.62
C VAL A 131 18.43 8.69 -4.44
N GLN A 132 19.00 9.37 -5.43
CA GLN A 132 18.30 10.40 -6.23
C GLN A 132 17.28 9.84 -7.22
N ALA A 133 17.20 8.52 -7.40
CA ALA A 133 16.21 7.91 -8.28
C ALA A 133 14.76 8.09 -7.76
N TRP A 134 14.58 8.22 -6.44
CA TRP A 134 13.26 8.42 -5.80
C TRP A 134 13.09 9.82 -5.21
N ASP A 135 14.17 10.45 -4.74
CA ASP A 135 14.16 11.79 -4.11
C ASP A 135 14.07 12.94 -5.12
N ARG A 136 13.17 12.84 -6.11
CA ARG A 136 12.78 14.04 -6.85
C ARG A 136 11.86 14.84 -5.92
N PRO A 137 12.29 15.99 -5.39
CA PRO A 137 11.36 16.85 -4.69
C PRO A 137 10.18 17.14 -5.63
N PRO A 138 8.92 17.20 -5.12
CA PRO A 138 7.81 17.67 -5.93
C PRO A 138 8.27 19.00 -6.51
N VAL A 139 8.31 19.08 -7.85
CA VAL A 139 8.78 20.23 -8.62
C VAL A 139 8.46 21.49 -7.83
N ARG A 140 9.49 22.10 -7.22
CA ARG A 140 9.35 23.38 -6.55
C ARG A 140 8.72 24.24 -7.61
N ARG A 141 7.44 24.60 -7.45
CA ARG A 141 6.67 25.36 -8.42
C ARG A 141 7.39 26.70 -8.54
N GLY A 142 8.34 26.73 -9.45
CA GLY A 142 9.12 27.90 -9.77
C GLY A 142 8.11 28.95 -10.16
N ARG A 143 8.18 30.08 -9.49
CA ARG A 143 7.74 31.35 -10.05
C ARG A 143 8.31 31.41 -11.47
N MET A 144 7.51 31.08 -12.48
CA MET A 144 7.85 31.40 -13.85
C MET A 144 8.04 32.93 -13.89
N PRO A 145 9.20 33.45 -14.32
CA PRO A 145 9.37 34.88 -14.49
C PRO A 145 8.60 35.29 -15.76
N ILE A 146 7.30 35.50 -15.63
CA ILE A 146 6.40 35.88 -16.73
C ILE A 146 6.39 37.39 -17.01
N TRP A 147 7.29 38.20 -16.44
CA TRP A 147 7.24 39.65 -16.65
C TRP A 147 8.62 40.32 -16.62
N PRO A 148 9.02 41.06 -17.68
CA PRO A 148 10.15 41.96 -17.61
C PRO A 148 9.81 43.21 -16.78
N PRO A 149 10.70 43.69 -15.90
CA PRO A 149 10.44 44.88 -15.09
C PRO A 149 10.27 46.14 -15.94
N SER A 150 9.28 46.96 -15.60
CA SER A 150 9.00 48.25 -16.25
C SER A 150 10.13 49.26 -15.95
N PRO A 151 10.63 50.01 -16.94
CA PRO A 151 11.63 51.04 -16.73
C PRO A 151 11.02 52.26 -16.01
N ARG A 152 11.69 52.73 -14.96
CA ARG A 152 11.67 54.12 -14.49
C ARG A 152 13.11 54.59 -14.38
#